data_AF-A0A7V8JWX0-F1
#
_entry.id   AF-A0A7V8JWX0-F1
#
_cell.length_a   1.000
_cell.length_b   1.000
_cell.length_c   1.000
_cell.angle_alpha   90.00
_cell.angle_beta   90.00
_cell.angle_gamma   90.00
#
_symmetry.space_group_name_H-M   'P 1'
#
loop_
_entity.id
_entity.type
_entity.pdbx_description
1 polymer ?
#
loop_
_entity_poly.entity_id
_entity_poly.type
_entity_poly.pdbx_seq_one_letter_code
_entity_poly.pdbx_strand_id
1 'polypeptide(L)'
;MMKRRTLLSALAAASAAAALPARAQPLTKIVFGYTAVTDFASVFVAADEGYFKKRSLEVELKFIPLNSTIPAALQSDLAPDLRTPI
;
A
#
# COMPACT_ATOMS: atom_id res chain seq x y z
N MET A 1 4.48 -38.01 33.36
CA MET A 1 5.70 -37.23 33.69
C MET A 1 6.43 -36.88 32.39
N MET A 2 6.38 -35.62 31.95
CA MET A 2 7.04 -35.22 30.69
C MET A 2 8.56 -35.19 30.87
N LYS A 3 9.30 -35.79 29.93
CA LYS A 3 10.76 -35.91 30.02
C LYS A 3 11.41 -34.56 29.68
N ARG A 4 12.40 -34.13 30.46
CA ARG A 4 13.14 -32.86 30.28
C ARG A 4 13.65 -32.66 28.84
N ARG A 5 14.03 -33.75 28.17
CA ARG A 5 14.43 -33.77 26.75
C ARG A 5 13.34 -33.25 25.80
N THR A 6 12.07 -33.50 26.11
CA THR A 6 10.91 -33.09 25.31
C THR A 6 10.62 -31.60 25.48
N LEU A 7 10.89 -31.06 26.67
CA LEU A 7 10.79 -29.62 26.93
C LEU A 7 11.88 -28.83 26.22
N LEU A 8 13.12 -29.34 26.23
CA LEU A 8 14.25 -28.73 25.53
C LEU A 8 14.06 -28.73 24.01
N SER A 9 13.57 -29.83 23.44
CA SER A 9 13.28 -29.91 22.00
C SER A 9 12.14 -28.98 21.58
N ALA A 10 11.11 -28.83 22.42
CA ALA A 10 10.01 -27.92 22.15
C ALA A 10 10.47 -26.45 22.16
N LEU A 11 11.35 -26.09 23.10
CA LEU A 11 11.89 -24.73 23.20
C LEU A 11 12.81 -24.38 22.01
N ALA A 12 13.63 -25.34 21.56
CA ALA A 12 14.48 -25.18 20.38
C ALA A 12 13.69 -25.09 19.06
N ALA A 13 12.58 -25.82 18.95
CA ALA A 13 11.69 -25.71 17.79
C ALA A 13 10.95 -24.35 17.77
N ALA A 14 10.58 -23.82 18.94
CA ALA A 14 9.93 -22.52 19.05
C ALA A 14 10.86 -21.36 18.69
N SER A 15 12.15 -21.44 19.04
CA SER A 15 13.14 -20.41 18.64
C SER A 15 13.46 -20.44 17.14
N ALA A 16 13.44 -21.62 16.51
CA ALA A 16 13.57 -21.73 15.06
C ALA A 16 12.38 -21.12 14.30
N ALA A 17 11.16 -21.20 14.87
CA ALA A 17 9.97 -20.57 14.29
C ALA A 17 10.00 -19.03 14.36
N ALA A 18 10.69 -18.45 15.35
CA ALA A 18 10.87 -17.00 15.47
C ALA A 18 11.92 -16.43 14.49
N ALA A 19 12.75 -17.28 13.89
CA ALA A 19 13.74 -16.90 12.89
C ALA A 19 13.22 -16.93 11.45
N LEU A 20 11.93 -17.27 11.23
CA LEU A 20 11.34 -17.13 9.90
C LEU A 20 11.32 -15.64 9.50
N PRO A 21 11.68 -15.31 8.26
CA PRO A 21 11.64 -13.94 7.78
C PRO A 21 10.23 -13.37 7.99
N ALA A 22 10.18 -12.16 8.55
CA ALA A 22 8.93 -11.44 8.76
C ALA A 22 8.12 -11.47 7.45
N ARG A 23 6.92 -12.06 7.53
CA ARG A 23 5.98 -12.16 6.41
C ARG A 23 5.90 -10.78 5.73
N ALA A 24 6.12 -10.74 4.41
CA ALA A 24 6.12 -9.51 3.63
C ALA A 24 4.96 -8.62 4.07
N GLN A 25 5.27 -7.45 4.63
CA GLN A 25 4.23 -6.51 5.04
C GLN A 25 3.45 -6.11 3.78
N PRO A 26 2.12 -6.04 3.85
CA PRO A 26 1.31 -5.63 2.71
C PRO A 26 1.85 -4.30 2.19
N LEU A 27 2.14 -4.26 0.89
CA LEU A 27 2.58 -3.06 0.19
C LEU A 27 1.54 -1.96 0.47
N THR A 28 1.98 -0.83 1.01
CA THR A 28 1.03 0.24 1.35
C THR A 28 0.51 0.83 0.05
N LYS A 29 -0.77 0.59 -0.25
CA LYS A 29 -1.44 1.14 -1.42
C LYS A 29 -1.97 2.55 -1.12
N ILE A 30 -1.62 3.51 -1.98
CA ILE A 30 -1.96 4.92 -1.86
C ILE A 30 -2.61 5.37 -3.18
N VAL A 31 -3.82 5.92 -3.10
CA VAL A 31 -4.45 6.60 -4.23
C VAL A 31 -4.13 8.09 -4.12
N PHE A 32 -3.38 8.62 -5.07
CA PHE A 32 -2.99 10.02 -5.11
C PHE A 32 -3.82 10.76 -6.15
N GLY A 33 -4.76 11.58 -5.68
CA GLY A 33 -5.58 12.46 -6.52
C GLY A 33 -4.79 13.66 -7.04
N TYR A 34 -4.84 13.94 -8.34
CA TYR A 34 -4.23 15.13 -8.94
C TYR A 34 -5.18 15.84 -9.89
N THR A 35 -5.04 17.17 -10.03
CA THR A 35 -5.65 17.93 -11.12
C THR A 35 -4.59 18.39 -12.11
N ALA A 36 -4.99 18.86 -13.29
CA ALA A 36 -4.10 19.20 -14.41
C ALA A 36 -3.42 20.58 -14.18
N VAL A 37 -2.72 20.71 -13.06
CA VAL A 37 -1.89 21.87 -12.72
C VAL A 37 -0.46 21.41 -12.47
N THR A 38 0.49 22.31 -12.68
CA THR A 38 1.93 22.01 -12.62
C THR A 38 2.42 21.63 -11.22
N ASP A 39 1.70 22.00 -10.17
CA ASP A 39 2.09 21.71 -8.78
C ASP A 39 2.23 20.21 -8.49
N PHE A 40 1.51 19.36 -9.24
CA PHE A 40 1.60 17.91 -9.11
C PHE A 40 2.74 17.28 -9.93
N ALA A 41 3.52 18.04 -10.70
CA ALA A 41 4.58 17.50 -11.56
C ALA A 41 5.58 16.59 -10.81
N SER A 42 5.89 16.93 -9.56
CA SER A 42 6.81 16.17 -8.72
C SER A 42 6.35 14.73 -8.46
N VAL A 43 5.04 14.47 -8.39
CA VAL A 43 4.51 13.12 -8.12
C VAL A 43 4.73 12.19 -9.32
N PHE A 44 4.66 12.73 -10.54
CA PHE A 44 4.90 11.98 -11.76
C PHE A 44 6.37 11.61 -11.90
N VAL A 45 7.28 12.55 -11.63
CA VAL A 45 8.73 12.27 -11.61
C VAL A 45 9.05 11.21 -10.56
N ALA A 46 8.45 11.30 -9.36
CA ALA A 46 8.68 10.31 -8.30
C ALA A 46 8.14 8.91 -8.66
N ALA A 47 7.04 8.84 -9.42
CA ALA A 47 6.50 7.59 -9.92
C ALA A 47 7.38 6.96 -11.01
N ASP A 48 7.85 7.78 -11.96
CA ASP A 48 8.69 7.34 -13.08
C ASP A 48 10.08 6.87 -12.60
N GLU A 49 10.72 7.64 -11.72
CA GLU A 49 12.01 7.31 -11.08
C GLU A 49 11.92 6.18 -10.03
N GLY A 50 10.71 5.65 -9.81
CA GLY A 50 10.44 4.54 -8.91
C GLY A 50 10.69 4.84 -7.43
N TYR A 51 10.65 6.11 -7.00
CA TYR A 51 10.87 6.49 -5.61
C TYR A 51 9.84 5.88 -4.65
N PHE A 52 8.61 5.67 -5.10
CA PHE A 52 7.58 4.98 -4.33
C PHE A 52 7.87 3.48 -4.20
N LYS A 53 8.27 2.83 -5.30
CA LYS A 53 8.63 1.40 -5.32
C LYS A 53 9.83 1.10 -4.41
N LYS A 54 10.84 1.96 -4.40
CA LYS A 54 12.01 1.88 -3.51
C LYS A 54 11.63 1.90 -2.02
N ARG A 55 10.46 2.45 -1.68
CA ARG A 55 9.93 2.54 -0.32
C ARG A 55 8.81 1.55 -0.04
N SER A 56 8.60 0.57 -0.93
CA SER A 56 7.50 -0.40 -0.82
C SER A 56 6.11 0.26 -0.77
N LEU A 57 5.94 1.36 -1.52
CA LEU A 57 4.68 2.08 -1.69
C LEU A 57 4.12 1.81 -3.09
N GLU A 58 2.84 1.45 -3.16
CA GLU A 58 2.08 1.36 -4.40
C GLU A 58 1.27 2.64 -4.57
N VAL A 59 1.74 3.55 -5.41
CA VAL A 59 1.04 4.82 -5.65
C VAL A 59 0.29 4.76 -6.96
N GLU A 60 -1.03 4.92 -6.89
CA GLU A 60 -1.94 5.02 -8.02
C GLU A 60 -2.29 6.50 -8.24
N LEU A 61 -1.86 7.08 -9.36
CA LEU A 61 -2.17 8.48 -9.71
C LEU A 61 -3.56 8.54 -10.37
N LYS A 62 -4.52 9.21 -9.72
CA LYS A 62 -5.90 9.34 -10.22
C LYS A 62 -6.22 10.80 -10.53
N PHE A 63 -6.63 11.06 -11.76
CA PHE A 63 -7.05 12.40 -12.17
C PHE A 63 -8.39 12.78 -11.53
N ILE A 64 -8.45 13.97 -10.92
CA ILE A 64 -9.63 14.60 -10.35
C ILE A 64 -9.82 15.92 -11.10
N PRO A 65 -10.87 16.04 -11.94
CA PRO A 65 -11.18 17.29 -12.64
C PRO A 65 -11.39 18.45 -11.65
N LEU A 66 -11.09 19.68 -12.08
CA LEU A 66 -11.22 20.91 -11.27
C LEU A 66 -12.70 21.35 -11.11
N ASN A 67 -13.60 20.43 -10.85
CA ASN A 67 -14.93 20.71 -10.32
C ASN A 67 -14.91 20.44 -8.80
N SER A 68 -15.78 21.09 -8.03
CA SER A 68 -15.78 21.14 -6.54
C SER A 68 -15.98 19.80 -5.81
N THR A 69 -15.64 18.68 -6.43
CA THR A 69 -15.77 17.30 -5.97
C THR A 69 -14.53 16.74 -5.27
N ILE A 70 -13.49 17.55 -5.01
CA ILE A 70 -12.27 17.07 -4.31
C ILE A 70 -12.61 16.44 -2.94
N PRO A 71 -13.40 17.08 -2.04
CA PRO A 71 -13.76 16.43 -0.78
C PRO A 71 -14.61 15.18 -0.97
N ALA A 72 -15.52 15.19 -1.95
CA ALA A 72 -16.39 14.05 -2.24
C ALA A 72 -15.61 12.84 -2.76
N ALA A 73 -14.64 13.03 -3.66
CA ALA A 73 -13.84 11.96 -4.25
C ALA A 73 -12.87 11.29 -3.26
N LEU A 74 -12.51 11.97 -2.17
CA LEU A 74 -11.71 11.37 -1.09
C LEU A 74 -12.57 10.62 -0.06
N GLN A 75 -13.83 11.00 0.10
CA GLN A 75 -14.76 10.39 1.07
C GLN A 75 -15.54 9.21 0.48
N SER A 76 -15.92 9.30 -0.79
CA SER A 76 -16.43 8.16 -1.54
C SER A 76 -15.23 7.35 -2.00
N ASP A 77 -14.98 6.21 -1.37
CA ASP A 77 -14.00 5.21 -1.80
C ASP A 77 -14.12 4.99 -3.33
N LEU A 78 -13.27 5.68 -4.11
CA LEU A 78 -13.20 5.69 -5.58
C LEU A 78 -14.55 5.86 -6.32
N ALA A 79 -14.99 7.11 -6.54
CA ALA A 79 -16.20 7.42 -7.34
C ALA A 79 -16.24 6.77 -8.77
N PRO A 80 -17.45 6.54 -9.32
CA PRO A 80 -17.80 5.36 -10.12
C PRO A 80 -17.47 5.43 -11.62
N ASP A 81 -17.39 4.24 -12.22
CA ASP A 81 -17.11 3.96 -13.64
C ASP A 81 -18.03 4.77 -14.58
N LEU A 82 -17.41 5.67 -15.36
CA LEU A 82 -18.09 6.62 -16.26
C LEU A 82 -18.44 5.96 -17.61
N ARG A 83 -18.97 4.73 -17.61
CA ARG A 83 -19.24 3.93 -18.82
C ARG A 83 -20.71 3.67 -19.17
N THR A 84 -21.67 4.28 -18.50
CA THR A 84 -23.09 4.18 -18.90
C THR A 84 -23.64 5.54 -19.34
N PRO A 85 -23.85 5.77 -20.65
CA PRO A 85 -24.60 6.92 -21.11
C PRO A 85 -26.10 6.76 -20.79
N ILE A 86 -26.74 7.87 -20.43
CA ILE A 86 -28.20 8.04 -20.41
C ILE A 86 -28.61 8.63 -21.75
#